data_AF-A0A0G0WE61-F1
#
_entry.id   AF-A0A0G0WE61-F1
#
_cell.length_a   1.000
_cell.length_b   1.000
_cell.length_c   1.000
_cell.angle_alpha   90.00
_cell.angle_beta   90.00
_cell.angle_gamma   90.00
#
_symmetry.space_group_name_H-M   'P 1'
#
loop_
_entity.id
_entity.type
_entity.pdbx_description
1 polymer ?
#
loop_
_entity_poly.entity_id
_entity_poly.type
_entity_poly.pdbx_seq_one_letter_code
_entity_poly.pdbx_strand_id
1 'polypeptide(L)'
;MNTKLKEKQNVLGQVVRPKIEESFDIPEEKLKEPLFEEGAVVRCFCFGCGISTEITAEGAIHLAEKAEADVPLSWEGFYFVSEECIVCGKDFKRVSFKKNS
;
A
#
# COMPACT_ATOMS: atom_id res chain seq x y z
N MET A 1 8.58 14.87 27.25
CA MET A 1 7.52 14.99 26.23
C MET A 1 8.05 15.88 25.11
N ASN A 2 8.07 15.40 23.87
CA ASN A 2 8.73 16.06 22.74
C ASN A 2 7.93 17.32 22.33
N THR A 3 8.53 18.52 22.38
CA THR A 3 7.85 19.82 22.22
C THR A 3 7.10 19.96 20.88
N LYS A 4 7.63 19.38 19.80
CA LYS A 4 7.01 19.36 18.46
C LYS A 4 5.67 18.60 18.40
N LEU A 5 5.44 17.64 19.29
CA LEU A 5 4.20 16.85 19.33
C LEU A 5 3.04 17.66 19.95
N LYS A 6 3.35 18.52 20.93
CA LYS A 6 2.39 19.39 21.60
C LYS A 6 1.84 20.48 20.68
N GLU A 7 2.71 21.09 19.87
CA GLU A 7 2.31 22.13 18.91
C GLU A 7 1.35 21.60 17.85
N LYS A 8 1.60 20.39 17.32
CA LYS A 8 0.71 19.74 16.34
C LYS A 8 -0.66 19.40 16.91
N GLN A 9 -0.73 18.93 18.17
CA GLN A 9 -1.99 18.66 18.85
C GLN A 9 -2.79 19.93 19.16
N ASN A 10 -2.13 21.04 19.49
CA ASN A 10 -2.82 22.31 19.74
C ASN A 10 -3.48 22.90 18.48
N VAL A 11 -2.98 22.58 17.28
CA VAL A 11 -3.56 23.03 16.01
C VAL A 11 -4.61 22.05 15.48
N LEU A 12 -4.34 20.75 15.56
CA LEU A 12 -5.17 19.71 14.92
C LEU A 12 -6.17 19.02 15.86
N GLY A 13 -6.05 19.25 17.17
CA GLY A 13 -6.80 18.52 18.18
C GLY A 13 -6.41 17.04 18.20
N GLN A 14 -7.36 16.16 17.90
CA GLN A 14 -7.16 14.71 17.82
C GLN A 14 -7.19 14.25 16.36
N VAL A 15 -6.11 13.61 15.92
CA VAL A 15 -6.04 12.93 14.63
C VAL A 15 -6.26 11.44 14.86
N VAL A 16 -7.44 10.94 14.49
CA VAL A 16 -7.76 9.51 14.53
C VAL A 16 -7.74 9.00 13.09
N ARG A 17 -6.96 7.94 12.82
CA ARG A 17 -7.07 7.23 11.55
C ARG A 17 -8.34 6.38 11.60
N PRO A 18 -9.27 6.50 10.65
CA PRO A 18 -10.42 5.61 10.59
C PRO A 18 -9.91 4.17 10.42
N LYS A 19 -10.45 3.24 11.22
CA LYS A 19 -10.31 1.81 10.93
C LYS A 19 -11.19 1.54 9.72
N ILE A 20 -10.57 1.20 8.59
CA ILE A 20 -11.28 0.77 7.40
C ILE A 20 -11.61 -0.71 7.63
N GLU A 21 -12.85 -0.96 8.07
CA GLU A 21 -13.40 -2.29 8.25
C GLU A 21 -14.03 -2.73 6.92
N GLU A 22 -13.35 -3.63 6.23
CA GLU A 22 -13.85 -4.42 5.10
C GLU A 22 -14.08 -3.69 3.75
N SER A 23 -13.52 -4.30 2.69
CA SER A 23 -13.55 -3.90 1.27
C SER A 23 -13.08 -2.48 0.95
N PHE A 24 -11.77 -2.34 0.70
CA PHE A 24 -11.27 -1.22 -0.10
C PHE A 24 -11.48 -1.58 -1.58
N ASP A 25 -12.49 -0.99 -2.21
CA ASP A 25 -12.65 -1.04 -3.65
C ASP A 25 -11.50 -0.24 -4.28
N ILE A 26 -10.55 -0.96 -4.86
CA ILE A 26 -9.48 -0.32 -5.64
C ILE A 26 -10.14 0.20 -6.91
N PRO A 27 -10.05 1.52 -7.21
CA PRO A 27 -10.59 2.05 -8.45
C PRO A 27 -9.92 1.35 -9.63
N GLU A 28 -10.69 0.66 -10.48
CA GLU A 28 -10.12 -0.04 -11.63
C GLU A 28 -9.32 0.89 -12.54
N GLU A 29 -9.68 2.18 -12.60
CA GLU A 29 -8.94 3.16 -13.38
C GLU A 29 -7.50 3.31 -12.86
N LYS A 30 -7.29 3.21 -11.54
CA LYS A 30 -5.96 3.26 -10.92
C LYS A 30 -5.09 2.06 -11.28
N LEU A 31 -5.68 0.91 -11.58
CA LEU A 31 -4.93 -0.25 -12.07
C LEU A 31 -4.49 -0.09 -13.53
N LYS A 32 -5.19 0.76 -14.30
CA LYS A 32 -4.93 1.03 -15.72
C LYS A 32 -3.98 2.21 -15.94
N GLU A 33 -3.76 3.05 -14.93
CA GLU A 33 -2.81 4.17 -15.00
C GLU A 33 -1.38 3.65 -15.26
N PRO A 34 -0.57 4.31 -16.10
CA PRO A 34 0.83 3.92 -16.29
C PRO A 34 1.61 4.07 -14.98
N LEU A 35 2.60 3.21 -14.75
CA LEU A 35 3.56 3.39 -13.65
C LEU A 35 4.51 4.53 -14.02
N PHE A 36 4.82 5.40 -13.06
CA PHE A 36 5.64 6.60 -13.27
C PHE A 36 7.06 6.45 -12.72
N GLU A 37 7.23 5.65 -11.66
CA GLU A 37 8.52 5.43 -11.04
C GLU A 37 9.39 4.48 -11.87
N GLU A 38 10.66 4.83 -12.08
CA GLU A 38 11.59 3.99 -12.85
C GLU A 38 11.79 2.63 -12.16
N GLY A 39 11.61 1.55 -12.91
CA GLY A 39 11.75 0.19 -12.40
C GLY A 39 10.57 -0.31 -11.58
N ALA A 40 9.51 0.49 -11.40
CA ALA A 40 8.25 0.00 -10.86
C ALA A 40 7.59 -0.99 -11.82
N VAL A 41 7.04 -2.07 -11.27
CA VAL A 41 6.38 -3.15 -12.02
C VAL A 41 4.94 -3.39 -11.60
N VAL A 42 4.54 -2.89 -10.43
CA VAL A 42 3.24 -3.17 -9.82
C VAL A 42 2.86 -2.10 -8.80
N ARG A 43 1.56 -1.99 -8.47
CA ARG A 43 1.07 -1.14 -7.37
C ARG A 43 0.71 -1.96 -6.13
N CYS A 44 0.90 -1.35 -4.95
CA CYS A 44 0.37 -1.83 -3.68
C CYS A 44 -0.57 -0.77 -3.08
N PHE A 45 -1.78 -1.17 -2.70
CA PHE A 45 -2.79 -0.29 -2.10
C PHE A 45 -2.93 -0.57 -0.61
N CYS A 46 -2.72 0.46 0.21
CA CYS A 46 -2.85 0.37 1.66
C CYS A 46 -4.28 0.69 2.10
N PHE A 47 -5.04 -0.29 2.58
CA PHE A 47 -6.38 -0.02 3.10
C PHE A 47 -6.36 0.69 4.46
N GLY A 48 -5.23 0.77 5.16
CA GLY A 48 -5.13 1.54 6.41
C GLY A 48 -5.03 3.06 6.22
N CYS A 49 -4.49 3.54 5.09
CA CYS A 49 -4.36 4.99 4.83
C CYS A 49 -4.79 5.45 3.44
N GLY A 50 -5.21 4.53 2.55
CA GLY A 50 -5.61 4.83 1.18
C GLY A 50 -4.46 5.16 0.23
N ILE A 51 -3.20 5.10 0.67
CA ILE A 51 -2.04 5.37 -0.19
C ILE A 51 -1.84 4.21 -1.16
N SER A 52 -1.64 4.55 -2.44
CA SER A 52 -1.11 3.66 -3.46
C SER A 52 0.40 3.88 -3.59
N THR A 53 1.17 2.80 -3.65
CA THR A 53 2.62 2.83 -3.81
C THR A 53 3.01 2.05 -5.05
N GLU A 54 3.87 2.63 -5.88
CA GLU A 54 4.48 1.92 -7.01
C GLU A 54 5.70 1.15 -6.49
N ILE A 55 5.78 -0.13 -6.86
CA ILE A 55 6.70 -1.09 -6.27
C ILE A 55 7.65 -1.61 -7.35
N THR A 56 8.94 -1.57 -7.06
CA THR A 56 10.00 -2.12 -7.92
C THR A 56 9.91 -3.64 -8.02
N ALA A 57 10.61 -4.26 -8.97
CA ALA A 57 10.65 -5.72 -9.07
C ALA A 57 11.13 -6.41 -7.78
N GLU A 58 12.19 -5.90 -7.14
CA GLU A 58 12.67 -6.42 -5.85
C GLU A 58 11.61 -6.28 -4.75
N GLY A 59 10.97 -5.12 -4.66
CA GLY A 59 9.88 -4.90 -3.71
C GLY A 59 8.68 -5.81 -3.98
N ALA A 60 8.37 -6.10 -5.24
CA ALA A 60 7.25 -6.94 -5.64
C ALA A 60 7.48 -8.41 -5.24
N ILE A 61 8.71 -8.92 -5.41
CA ILE A 61 9.12 -10.24 -4.92
C ILE A 61 8.94 -10.32 -3.41
N HIS A 62 9.44 -9.30 -2.68
CA HIS A 62 9.30 -9.24 -1.22
C HIS A 62 7.83 -9.22 -0.77
N LEU A 63 6.96 -8.51 -1.48
CA LEU A 63 5.52 -8.50 -1.19
C LEU A 63 4.84 -9.83 -1.54
N ALA A 64 5.26 -10.51 -2.61
CA ALA A 64 4.75 -11.84 -2.97
C ALA A 64 5.09 -12.87 -1.87
N GLU A 65 6.32 -12.85 -1.35
CA GLU A 65 6.72 -13.69 -0.20
C GLU A 65 5.86 -13.42 1.04
N LYS A 66 5.60 -12.14 1.36
CA LYS A 66 4.71 -11.75 2.46
C LYS A 66 3.26 -12.16 2.27
N ALA A 67 2.82 -12.27 1.01
CA ALA A 67 1.49 -12.73 0.66
C ALA A 67 1.41 -14.26 0.53
N GLU A 68 2.52 -14.98 0.78
CA GLU A 68 2.64 -16.42 0.59
C GLU A 68 2.21 -16.86 -0.83
N ALA A 69 2.57 -16.05 -1.83
CA ALA A 69 2.17 -16.23 -3.22
C ALA A 69 3.37 -16.48 -4.14
N ASP A 70 3.15 -17.22 -5.24
CA ASP A 70 4.17 -17.45 -6.26
C ASP A 70 4.48 -16.16 -7.04
N VAL A 71 5.76 -15.94 -7.33
CA VAL A 71 6.22 -14.84 -8.19
C VAL A 71 5.85 -15.16 -9.65
N PRO A 72 5.05 -14.31 -10.32
CA PRO A 72 4.68 -14.55 -11.71
C PRO A 72 5.85 -14.25 -12.66
N LEU A 73 5.78 -14.79 -13.88
CA LEU A 73 6.73 -14.44 -14.95
C LEU A 73 6.58 -12.99 -15.44
N SER A 74 5.39 -12.40 -15.25
CA SER A 74 5.08 -11.01 -15.55
C SER A 74 4.17 -10.44 -14.48
N TRP A 75 4.43 -9.20 -14.05
CA TRP A 75 3.62 -8.46 -13.09
C TRP A 75 2.39 -7.79 -13.73
N GLU A 76 2.25 -7.88 -15.06
CA GLU A 76 1.15 -7.26 -15.79
C GLU A 76 -0.22 -7.75 -15.30
N GLY A 77 -1.11 -6.81 -15.00
CA GLY A 77 -2.44 -7.10 -14.48
C GLY A 77 -2.47 -7.59 -13.03
N PHE A 78 -1.34 -7.65 -12.34
CA PHE A 78 -1.30 -7.95 -10.91
C PHE A 78 -1.22 -6.67 -10.07
N TYR A 79 -1.62 -6.78 -8.81
CA TYR A 79 -1.49 -5.74 -7.81
C TYR A 79 -1.46 -6.33 -6.39
N PHE A 80 -1.00 -5.53 -5.44
CA PHE A 80 -1.01 -5.88 -4.03
C PHE A 80 -2.00 -5.03 -3.25
N VAL A 81 -2.53 -5.61 -2.18
CA VAL A 81 -3.32 -4.90 -1.16
C VAL A 81 -2.69 -5.16 0.19
N SER A 82 -2.54 -4.16 1.04
CA SER A 82 -2.00 -4.34 2.39
C SER A 82 -2.82 -3.59 3.45
N GLU A 83 -2.79 -4.09 4.68
CA GLU A 83 -3.40 -3.40 5.83
C GLU A 83 -2.61 -2.18 6.25
N GLU A 84 -1.29 -2.34 6.33
CA GLU A 84 -0.36 -1.27 6.60
C GLU A 84 0.65 -1.21 5.44
N CYS A 85 1.00 -0.02 5.00
CA CYS A 85 2.18 0.25 4.19
C CYS A 85 3.32 0.79 5.06
N ILE A 86 4.47 1.06 4.44
CA ILE A 86 5.64 1.69 5.06
C ILE A 86 5.39 3.09 5.67
N VAL A 87 4.30 3.76 5.29
CA VAL A 87 3.89 5.04 5.90
C VAL A 87 3.03 4.81 7.15
N CYS A 88 2.27 3.71 7.17
CA CYS A 88 1.41 3.36 8.29
C CYS A 88 2.19 2.69 9.43
N GLY A 89 3.08 1.76 9.06
CA GLY A 89 3.93 0.99 9.96
C GLY A 89 5.40 1.10 9.55
N LYS A 90 6.21 0.14 9.99
CA LYS A 90 7.62 0.04 9.56
C LYS A 90 7.79 -0.74 8.24
N ASP A 91 6.76 -1.46 7.83
CA ASP A 91 6.77 -2.43 6.74
C ASP A 91 5.33 -2.72 6.29
N PHE A 92 5.17 -3.40 5.16
CA PHE A 92 3.89 -3.90 4.68
C PHE A 92 3.39 -5.07 5.54
N LYS A 93 2.12 -5.03 5.93
CA LYS A 93 1.45 -6.09 6.71
C LYS A 93 0.17 -6.58 6.06
N ARG A 94 -0.11 -7.88 6.29
CA ARG A 94 -1.31 -8.58 5.80
C ARG A 94 -1.52 -8.29 4.32
N VAL A 95 -0.49 -8.61 3.55
CA VAL A 95 -0.42 -8.36 2.11
C VAL A 95 -1.24 -9.44 1.41
N SER A 96 -2.05 -9.04 0.44
CA SER A 96 -2.74 -9.94 -0.49
C SER A 96 -2.25 -9.65 -1.89
N PHE A 97 -1.92 -10.72 -2.62
CA PHE A 97 -1.60 -10.65 -4.04
C PHE A 97 -2.85 -10.91 -4.88
N LYS A 98 -3.13 -10.06 -5.87
CA LYS A 98 -4.37 -10.07 -6.63
C LYS A 98 -4.09 -9.90 -8.12
N LYS A 99 -5.00 -10.40 -8.95
CA LYS A 99 -5.00 -10.21 -10.41
C LYS A 99 -6.26 -9.46 -10.82
N ASN A 100 -6.08 -8.41 -11.62
CA ASN A 100 -7.17 -7.70 -12.27
C ASN A 100 -7.85 -8.66 -13.27
N SER A 101 -9.15 -8.85 -13.13
CA SER A 101 -9.94 -9.78 -13.97
C SER A 101 -10.26 -9.19 -15.33
#